data_AF-A0A9D8N3K0-F1
#
_entry.id   AF-A0A9D8N3K0-F1
#
_cell.length_a   1.000
_cell.length_b   1.000
_cell.length_c   1.000
_cell.angle_alpha   90.00
_cell.angle_beta   90.00
_cell.angle_gamma   90.00
#
_symmetry.space_group_name_H-M   'P 1'
#
loop_
_entity.id
_entity.type
_entity.pdbx_description
1 polymer ?
#
loop_
_entity_poly.entity_id
_entity_poly.type
_entity_poly.pdbx_seq_one_letter_code
_entity_poly.pdbx_strand_id
1 'polypeptide(L)'
;TGDIPVSAYQLAEVYSQEGDLAAARTLLSALPQQFSPDEAARAEYANHMAMQQLREIVAGYGDAMNLQGDAMNRVSTNWYLMTDSDIAAMQQVAEHDNGRAARMAKEILCFFHHICFEDNMALNLGDIGERNLSGGHAQDGRTRCVPTDNGLVIYPNPTGGTLTVESASPIRQITVYDLSGRVMMTVDGNGTAPCSINVTSLHSGIYILKALTDRGVQTGRFVKGEK
;
A
#
# COMPACT_ATOMS: atom_id res chain seq x y z
N THR A 1 -15.95 14.91 32.11
CA THR A 1 -15.92 13.77 31.17
C THR A 1 -14.98 14.16 30.07
N GLY A 2 -13.76 13.62 30.09
CA GLY A 2 -12.68 14.05 29.20
C GLY A 2 -12.84 13.42 27.83
N ASP A 3 -12.78 14.25 26.80
CA ASP A 3 -12.69 13.81 25.41
C ASP A 3 -11.47 12.90 25.24
N ILE A 4 -11.51 12.00 24.26
CA ILE A 4 -10.35 11.20 23.89
C ILE A 4 -9.19 12.15 23.60
N PRO A 5 -7.99 11.93 24.16
CA PRO A 5 -6.85 12.78 23.86
C PRO A 5 -6.39 12.52 22.42
N VAL A 6 -6.86 13.35 21.49
CA VAL A 6 -6.35 13.41 20.10
C VAL A 6 -4.82 13.45 20.09
N SER A 7 -4.21 14.09 21.09
CA SER A 7 -2.76 14.13 21.31
C SER A 7 -2.11 12.76 21.53
N ALA A 8 -2.80 11.80 22.15
CA ALA A 8 -2.26 10.47 22.38
C ALA A 8 -2.24 9.64 21.09
N TYR A 9 -3.28 9.75 20.25
CA TYR A 9 -3.26 9.14 18.92
C TYR A 9 -2.18 9.73 18.03
N GLN A 10 -2.02 11.05 18.05
CA GLN A 10 -0.94 11.72 17.33
C GLN A 10 0.44 11.27 17.79
N LEU A 11 0.64 11.15 19.11
CA LEU A 11 1.90 10.66 19.65
C LEU A 11 2.16 9.19 19.28
N ALA A 12 1.13 8.34 19.30
CA ALA A 12 1.24 6.96 18.82
C ALA A 12 1.66 6.91 17.35
N GLU A 13 1.07 7.75 16.49
CA GLU A 13 1.46 7.85 15.08
C GLU A 13 2.91 8.30 14.89
N VAL A 14 3.38 9.27 15.71
CA VAL A 14 4.77 9.71 15.69
C VAL A 14 5.69 8.54 16.04
N TYR A 15 5.41 7.81 17.12
CA TYR A 15 6.19 6.62 17.48
C TYR A 15 6.21 5.59 16.34
N SER A 16 5.07 5.35 15.70
CA SER A 16 5.00 4.43 14.55
C SER A 16 5.81 4.93 13.34
N GLN A 17 5.79 6.23 13.03
CA GLN A 17 6.60 6.83 11.95
C GLN A 17 8.09 6.77 12.25
N GLU A 18 8.44 6.87 13.52
CA GLU A 18 9.81 6.72 13.99
C GLU A 18 10.27 5.26 14.07
N GLY A 19 9.39 4.30 13.81
CA GLY A 19 9.69 2.86 13.85
C GLY A 19 9.66 2.26 15.26
N ASP A 20 9.27 3.02 16.28
CA ASP A 20 9.07 2.53 17.65
C ASP A 20 7.63 2.01 17.83
N LEU A 21 7.35 0.88 17.19
CA LEU A 21 6.02 0.25 17.24
C LEU A 21 5.68 -0.24 18.66
N ALA A 22 6.68 -0.58 19.48
CA ALA A 22 6.46 -1.01 20.86
C ALA A 22 5.94 0.14 21.74
N ALA A 23 6.51 1.34 21.61
CA ALA A 23 6.03 2.53 22.30
C ALA A 23 4.61 2.92 21.83
N ALA A 24 4.35 2.88 20.52
CA ALA A 24 3.02 3.15 19.97
C ALA A 24 1.95 2.20 20.54
N ARG A 25 2.21 0.89 20.55
CA ARG A 25 1.31 -0.13 21.12
C ARG A 25 1.07 0.05 22.62
N THR A 26 2.12 0.32 23.38
CA THR A 26 2.03 0.57 24.82
C THR A 26 1.14 1.78 25.10
N LEU A 27 1.33 2.87 24.36
CA LEU A 27 0.54 4.08 24.51
C LEU A 27 -0.94 3.84 24.19
N LEU A 28 -1.24 3.19 23.06
CA LEU A 28 -2.62 2.92 22.65
C LEU A 28 -3.32 1.98 23.63
N SER A 29 -2.68 0.89 24.06
CA SER A 29 -3.29 -0.08 24.98
C SER A 29 -3.66 0.49 26.36
N ALA A 30 -3.02 1.61 26.76
CA ALA A 30 -3.31 2.30 28.03
C ALA A 30 -4.54 3.23 27.96
N LEU A 31 -5.01 3.61 26.76
CA LEU A 31 -6.08 4.59 26.56
C LEU A 31 -7.44 4.19 27.16
N PRO A 32 -7.94 2.94 27.01
CA PRO A 32 -9.23 2.55 27.57
C PRO A 32 -9.32 2.66 29.11
N GLN A 33 -8.18 2.72 29.81
CA GLN A 33 -8.13 2.87 31.26
C GLN A 33 -8.25 4.35 31.70
N GLN A 34 -8.11 5.29 30.77
CA GLN A 34 -7.99 6.73 31.04
C GLN A 34 -9.29 7.51 30.77
N PHE A 35 -10.23 6.94 30.02
CA PHE A 35 -11.52 7.56 29.72
C PHE A 35 -12.61 6.51 29.45
N SER A 36 -13.88 6.94 29.56
CA SER A 36 -15.05 6.15 29.16
C SER A 36 -15.51 6.64 27.78
N PRO A 37 -15.14 5.95 26.69
CA PRO A 37 -15.46 6.41 25.34
C PRO A 37 -16.95 6.28 25.00
N ASP A 38 -17.48 7.28 24.32
CA ASP A 38 -18.74 7.15 23.58
C ASP A 38 -18.58 6.18 22.37
N GLU A 39 -19.63 6.01 21.57
CA GLU A 39 -19.60 5.09 20.43
C GLU A 39 -18.61 5.50 19.33
N ALA A 40 -18.56 6.78 19.00
CA ALA A 40 -17.63 7.30 17.99
C ALA A 40 -16.18 7.16 18.45
N ALA A 41 -15.94 7.41 19.75
CA ALA A 41 -14.65 7.27 20.39
C ALA A 41 -14.12 5.83 20.39
N ARG A 42 -15.01 4.84 20.58
CA ARG A 42 -14.66 3.42 20.48
C ARG A 42 -14.25 3.04 19.07
N ALA A 43 -14.93 3.57 18.05
CA ALA A 43 -14.59 3.31 16.65
C ALA A 43 -13.23 3.90 16.28
N GLU A 44 -12.95 5.14 16.68
CA GLU A 44 -11.64 5.76 16.42
C GLU A 44 -10.50 5.00 17.13
N TYR A 45 -10.69 4.60 18.39
CA TYR A 45 -9.74 3.76 19.12
C TYR A 45 -9.48 2.43 18.39
N ALA A 46 -10.54 1.76 17.94
CA ALA A 46 -10.44 0.50 17.20
C ALA A 46 -9.64 0.68 15.90
N ASN A 47 -9.88 1.76 15.16
CA ASN A 47 -9.14 2.09 13.95
C ASN A 47 -7.64 2.30 14.22
N HIS A 48 -7.29 3.02 15.29
CA HIS A 48 -5.88 3.22 15.68
C HIS A 48 -5.21 1.91 16.10
N MET A 49 -5.90 1.06 16.86
CA MET A 49 -5.40 -0.26 17.27
C MET A 49 -5.20 -1.19 16.07
N ALA A 50 -6.16 -1.25 15.15
CA ALA A 50 -6.07 -2.05 13.94
C ALA A 50 -4.92 -1.58 13.04
N MET A 51 -4.76 -0.27 12.84
CA MET A 51 -3.61 0.28 12.12
C MET A 51 -2.29 -0.08 12.78
N GLN A 52 -2.20 -0.01 14.11
CA GLN A 52 -0.98 -0.36 14.83
C GLN A 52 -0.63 -1.85 14.67
N GLN A 53 -1.63 -2.74 14.74
CA GLN A 53 -1.43 -4.17 14.51
C GLN A 53 -0.95 -4.46 13.08
N LEU A 54 -1.57 -3.82 12.07
CA LEU A 54 -1.14 -3.94 10.68
C LEU A 54 0.29 -3.47 10.49
N ARG A 55 0.70 -2.36 11.12
CA ARG A 55 2.08 -1.91 11.07
C ARG A 55 3.05 -2.95 11.62
N GLU A 56 2.71 -3.59 12.73
CA GLU A 56 3.54 -4.64 13.34
C GLU A 56 3.68 -5.86 12.44
N ILE A 57 2.59 -6.29 11.78
CA ILE A 57 2.62 -7.40 10.82
C ILE A 57 3.48 -7.04 9.60
N VAL A 58 3.22 -5.87 9.00
CA VAL A 58 3.94 -5.41 7.80
C VAL A 58 5.41 -5.11 8.10
N ALA A 59 5.72 -4.63 9.30
CA ALA A 59 7.07 -4.52 9.84
C ALA A 59 7.77 -5.87 9.98
N GLY A 60 7.08 -6.87 10.53
CA GLY A 60 7.59 -8.23 10.70
C GLY A 60 7.93 -8.93 9.38
N TYR A 61 7.20 -8.64 8.29
CA TYR A 61 7.59 -9.09 6.95
C TYR A 61 8.92 -8.49 6.49
N GLY A 62 9.24 -7.26 6.90
CA GLY A 62 10.52 -6.61 6.63
C GLY A 62 11.69 -7.22 7.40
N ASP A 63 11.47 -7.62 8.65
CA ASP A 63 12.48 -8.29 9.48
C ASP A 63 12.80 -9.72 8.98
N ALA A 64 11.82 -10.43 8.44
CA ALA A 64 12.05 -11.75 7.81
C ALA A 64 12.95 -11.66 6.56
N MET A 65 13.10 -10.48 5.94
CA MET A 65 14.02 -10.21 4.84
C MET A 65 15.39 -9.67 5.29
N ASN A 66 15.62 -9.42 6.58
CA ASN A 66 16.89 -8.92 7.13
C ASN A 66 17.46 -9.88 8.19
N LEU A 67 18.21 -10.89 7.75
CA LEU A 67 19.05 -11.72 8.62
C LEU A 67 20.38 -11.00 8.94
N GLN A 68 20.35 -9.98 9.79
CA GLN A 68 21.48 -9.63 10.67
C GLN A 68 21.06 -8.53 11.65
N GLY A 69 21.18 -8.87 12.94
CA GLY A 69 20.71 -8.05 14.03
C GLY A 69 21.49 -6.76 14.22
N ASP A 70 20.79 -5.75 14.74
CA ASP A 70 21.27 -4.87 15.79
C ASP A 70 20.05 -4.18 16.45
N ALA A 71 20.13 -4.02 17.77
CA ALA A 71 19.04 -3.64 18.68
C ALA A 71 18.61 -2.16 18.61
N MET A 72 18.67 -1.53 17.42
CA MET A 72 18.17 -0.17 17.16
C MET A 72 17.52 -0.05 15.78
N ASN A 73 16.90 -1.12 15.28
CA ASN A 73 16.26 -1.11 13.97
C ASN A 73 14.90 -0.41 14.05
N ARG A 74 14.85 0.89 13.73
CA ARG A 74 13.60 1.64 13.50
C ARG A 74 12.86 0.92 12.37
N VAL A 75 11.80 0.17 12.69
CA VAL A 75 11.16 -0.67 11.68
C VAL A 75 10.28 0.19 10.77
N SER A 76 10.69 0.38 9.52
CA SER A 76 9.89 1.11 8.53
C SER A 76 8.81 0.19 7.96
N THR A 77 7.54 0.55 8.13
CA THR A 77 6.42 -0.22 7.56
C THR A 77 6.42 -0.13 6.02
N ASN A 78 6.63 -1.24 5.33
CA ASN A 78 6.53 -1.30 3.88
C ASN A 78 5.14 -1.74 3.43
N TRP A 79 4.23 -0.78 3.34
CA TRP A 79 2.82 -1.01 2.99
C TRP A 79 2.62 -1.75 1.67
N TYR A 80 3.59 -1.71 0.76
CA TYR A 80 3.49 -2.48 -0.47
C TYR A 80 3.45 -4.00 -0.23
N LEU A 81 4.14 -4.51 0.78
CA LEU A 81 4.29 -5.96 1.02
C LEU A 81 3.07 -6.60 1.68
N MET A 82 1.95 -5.88 1.78
CA MET A 82 0.72 -6.38 2.34
C MET A 82 0.17 -7.56 1.52
N THR A 83 -0.18 -8.63 2.23
CA THR A 83 -0.91 -9.78 1.68
C THR A 83 -2.36 -9.41 1.40
N ASP A 84 -3.08 -10.25 0.64
CA ASP A 84 -4.52 -10.06 0.42
C ASP A 84 -5.31 -9.98 1.75
N SER A 85 -4.89 -10.73 2.78
CA SER A 85 -5.48 -10.64 4.12
C SER A 85 -5.19 -9.32 4.83
N ASP A 86 -3.98 -8.76 4.67
CA ASP A 86 -3.62 -7.46 5.26
C ASP A 86 -4.40 -6.33 4.57
N ILE A 87 -4.54 -6.42 3.24
CA ILE A 87 -5.32 -5.49 2.44
C ILE A 87 -6.78 -5.51 2.88
N ALA A 88 -7.37 -6.70 3.08
CA ALA A 88 -8.74 -6.83 3.58
C ALA A 88 -8.91 -6.23 4.98
N ALA A 89 -7.96 -6.46 5.88
CA ALA A 89 -7.98 -5.85 7.21
C ALA A 89 -7.84 -4.31 7.14
N MET A 90 -7.01 -3.78 6.25
CA MET A 90 -6.88 -2.34 6.05
C MET A 90 -8.14 -1.72 5.43
N GLN A 91 -8.84 -2.44 4.54
CA GLN A 91 -10.13 -2.01 3.99
C GLN A 91 -11.18 -1.86 5.09
N GLN A 92 -11.20 -2.75 6.09
CA GLN A 92 -12.10 -2.60 7.25
C GLN A 92 -11.82 -1.31 8.03
N VAL A 93 -10.54 -0.95 8.21
CA VAL A 93 -10.17 0.33 8.83
C VAL A 93 -10.62 1.53 7.99
N ALA A 94 -10.48 1.43 6.67
CA ALA A 94 -10.88 2.49 5.74
C ALA A 94 -12.40 2.70 5.66
N GLU A 95 -13.19 1.64 5.86
CA GLU A 95 -14.66 1.67 5.84
C GLU A 95 -15.26 2.33 7.08
N HIS A 96 -14.54 2.30 8.21
CA HIS A 96 -14.92 3.09 9.37
C HIS A 96 -14.53 4.56 9.13
N ASP A 97 -15.38 5.33 8.45
CA ASP A 97 -15.26 6.73 7.99
C ASP A 97 -14.87 7.81 9.05
N ASN A 98 -14.36 7.41 10.21
CA ASN A 98 -14.07 8.26 11.35
C ASN A 98 -12.57 8.25 11.69
N GLY A 99 -12.04 9.47 11.82
CA GLY A 99 -10.72 9.70 12.40
C GLY A 99 -9.55 9.62 11.41
N ARG A 100 -8.35 9.91 11.93
CA ARG A 100 -7.13 10.03 11.12
C ARG A 100 -6.64 8.67 10.60
N ALA A 101 -6.79 7.61 11.40
CA ALA A 101 -6.42 6.25 11.02
C ALA A 101 -7.17 5.74 9.78
N ALA A 102 -8.48 5.99 9.69
CA ALA A 102 -9.29 5.62 8.53
C ALA A 102 -8.87 6.34 7.26
N ARG A 103 -8.64 7.67 7.34
CA ARG A 103 -8.09 8.45 6.21
C ARG A 103 -6.73 7.92 5.78
N MET A 104 -5.87 7.60 6.73
CA MET A 104 -4.56 7.02 6.42
C MET A 104 -4.69 5.67 5.73
N ALA A 105 -5.62 4.80 6.16
CA ALA A 105 -5.89 3.53 5.50
C ALA A 105 -6.36 3.73 4.05
N LYS A 106 -7.28 4.67 3.81
CA LYS A 106 -7.73 5.03 2.45
C LYS A 106 -6.59 5.49 1.56
N GLU A 107 -5.74 6.40 2.05
CA GLU A 107 -4.57 6.91 1.33
C GLU A 107 -3.58 5.80 1.00
N ILE A 108 -3.27 4.93 1.97
CA ILE A 108 -2.35 3.80 1.78
C ILE A 108 -2.92 2.83 0.74
N LEU A 109 -4.18 2.43 0.88
CA LEU A 109 -4.84 1.51 -0.05
C LEU A 109 -4.88 2.10 -1.47
N CYS A 110 -5.13 3.40 -1.59
CA CYS A 110 -5.19 4.06 -2.89
C CYS A 110 -3.80 4.17 -3.53
N PHE A 111 -2.80 4.59 -2.75
CA PHE A 111 -1.43 4.80 -3.26
C PHE A 111 -0.70 3.49 -3.54
N PHE A 112 -0.75 2.52 -2.63
CA PHE A 112 0.06 1.29 -2.72
C PHE A 112 -0.67 0.12 -3.39
N HIS A 113 -2.01 0.10 -3.33
CA HIS A 113 -2.81 -1.04 -3.78
C HIS A 113 -3.89 -0.70 -4.82
N HIS A 114 -3.99 0.57 -5.24
CA HIS A 114 -5.00 1.04 -6.19
C HIS A 114 -6.46 0.73 -5.77
N ILE A 115 -6.69 0.64 -4.46
CA ILE A 115 -8.00 0.49 -3.84
C ILE A 115 -8.33 1.84 -3.21
N CYS A 116 -9.12 2.65 -3.91
CA CYS A 116 -9.43 4.00 -3.47
C CYS A 116 -10.88 4.06 -2.97
N PHE A 117 -11.13 4.95 -2.03
CA PHE A 117 -12.45 5.18 -1.48
C PHE A 117 -12.91 6.53 -1.98
N GLU A 118 -14.10 6.60 -2.56
CA GLU A 118 -14.71 7.89 -2.91
C GLU A 118 -15.13 8.57 -1.62
N ASP A 119 -14.27 9.47 -1.13
CA ASP A 119 -14.76 10.49 -0.24
C ASP A 119 -15.70 11.36 -1.08
N ASN A 120 -16.93 11.57 -0.62
CA ASN A 120 -17.82 12.60 -1.14
C ASN A 120 -17.28 14.01 -0.77
N MET A 121 -15.97 14.21 -0.91
CA MET A 121 -15.25 15.45 -0.83
C MET A 121 -15.18 15.98 -2.25
N ALA A 122 -16.16 16.80 -2.60
CA ALA A 122 -16.01 17.76 -3.68
C ALA A 122 -14.78 18.63 -3.36
N LEU A 123 -13.62 18.25 -3.87
CA LEU A 123 -12.58 19.21 -4.19
C LEU A 123 -13.22 20.15 -5.20
N ASN A 124 -13.59 21.35 -4.76
CA ASN A 124 -13.87 22.48 -5.65
C ASN A 124 -12.57 22.84 -6.38
N LEU A 125 -12.14 21.98 -7.30
CA LEU A 125 -11.35 22.38 -8.45
C LEU A 125 -12.38 22.96 -9.41
N GLY A 126 -12.49 24.29 -9.38
CA GLY A 126 -13.31 25.00 -10.34
C GLY A 126 -12.97 24.54 -11.75
N ASP A 127 -14.02 24.20 -12.49
CA ASP A 127 -14.09 24.28 -13.95
C ASP A 127 -13.32 23.20 -14.74
N ILE A 128 -13.97 22.05 -14.98
CA ILE A 128 -13.97 21.39 -16.30
C ILE A 128 -15.25 20.56 -16.45
N GLY A 129 -15.99 20.86 -17.52
CA GLY A 129 -17.38 20.48 -17.72
C GLY A 129 -17.70 18.99 -17.73
N GLU A 130 -18.93 18.74 -17.31
CA GLU A 130 -19.65 17.48 -17.33
C GLU A 130 -19.51 16.76 -18.68
N ARG A 131 -18.89 15.58 -18.66
CA ARG A 131 -19.16 14.55 -19.67
C ARG A 131 -19.84 13.37 -19.00
N ASN A 132 -21.14 13.31 -19.24
CA ASN A 132 -22.05 12.21 -19.00
C ASN A 132 -21.38 10.84 -19.20
N LEU A 133 -21.20 10.10 -18.11
CA LEU A 133 -21.10 8.64 -18.11
C LEU A 133 -22.29 8.13 -17.31
N SER A 134 -23.34 7.79 -18.03
CA SER A 134 -24.51 7.09 -17.52
C SER A 134 -24.15 5.67 -17.09
N GLY A 135 -24.46 5.30 -15.85
CA GLY A 135 -24.75 3.92 -15.49
C GLY A 135 -23.89 3.34 -14.36
N GLY A 136 -24.43 3.38 -13.13
CA GLY A 136 -23.95 2.58 -12.01
C GLY A 136 -24.34 3.21 -10.68
N HIS A 137 -25.43 2.74 -10.06
CA HIS A 137 -25.68 3.00 -8.65
C HIS A 137 -24.57 2.33 -7.81
N ALA A 138 -23.58 3.09 -7.38
CA ALA A 138 -22.63 2.65 -6.35
C ALA A 138 -23.27 2.85 -4.98
N GLN A 139 -23.90 1.80 -4.45
CA GLN A 139 -24.32 1.73 -3.04
C GLN A 139 -23.25 1.07 -2.15
N ASP A 140 -22.06 0.82 -2.69
CA ASP A 140 -20.89 0.35 -1.98
C ASP A 140 -19.79 1.36 -2.30
N GLY A 141 -19.31 2.13 -1.32
CA GLY A 141 -18.34 3.24 -1.48
C GLY A 141 -16.94 2.80 -1.93
N ARG A 142 -16.84 1.65 -2.60
CA ARG A 142 -15.65 1.01 -3.13
C ARG A 142 -15.59 1.23 -4.64
N THR A 143 -15.08 2.39 -5.06
CA THR A 143 -14.72 2.56 -6.46
C THR A 143 -13.32 2.01 -6.68
N ARG A 144 -13.18 1.04 -7.60
CA ARG A 144 -11.86 0.80 -8.20
C ARG A 144 -11.50 2.05 -8.99
N CYS A 145 -10.80 2.99 -8.37
CA CYS A 145 -10.26 4.12 -9.10
C CYS A 145 -9.31 3.54 -10.13
N VAL A 146 -9.72 3.63 -11.40
CA VAL A 146 -8.85 3.28 -12.52
C VAL A 146 -7.71 4.29 -12.48
N PRO A 147 -6.47 3.88 -12.16
CA PRO A 147 -5.35 4.78 -12.27
C PRO A 147 -5.32 5.19 -13.74
N THR A 148 -5.38 6.49 -14.01
CA THR A 148 -5.01 6.96 -15.32
C THR A 148 -3.50 6.70 -15.44
N ASP A 149 -3.18 5.62 -16.15
CA ASP A 149 -1.85 5.08 -16.48
C ASP A 149 -0.96 4.53 -15.34
N ASN A 150 -1.34 3.36 -14.80
CA ASN A 150 -0.37 2.29 -14.51
C ASN A 150 -0.72 1.10 -15.41
N GLY A 151 -0.45 1.22 -16.71
CA GLY A 151 -0.86 0.22 -17.71
C GLY A 151 -0.10 -1.12 -17.67
N LEU A 152 0.53 -1.47 -16.55
CA LEU A 152 1.27 -2.72 -16.35
C LEU A 152 0.65 -3.54 -15.20
N VAL A 153 0.23 -4.76 -15.50
CA VAL A 153 -0.17 -5.77 -14.51
C VAL A 153 0.98 -6.77 -14.38
N ILE A 154 1.49 -6.99 -13.17
CA ILE A 154 2.66 -7.86 -12.91
C ILE A 154 2.27 -8.96 -11.93
N TYR A 155 2.40 -10.22 -12.33
CA TYR A 155 2.00 -11.37 -11.51
C TYR A 155 2.81 -12.65 -11.83
N PRO A 156 3.02 -13.57 -10.87
CA PRO A 156 2.71 -13.41 -9.46
C PRO A 156 3.65 -12.38 -8.81
N ASN A 157 3.16 -11.72 -7.77
CA ASN A 157 3.92 -10.80 -6.96
C ASN A 157 3.48 -10.97 -5.50
N PRO A 158 4.33 -11.49 -4.59
CA PRO A 158 5.73 -11.86 -4.79
C PRO A 158 5.95 -13.03 -5.79
N THR A 159 7.12 -13.07 -6.43
CA THR A 159 7.52 -14.17 -7.32
C THR A 159 8.71 -14.95 -6.78
N GLY A 160 8.70 -16.27 -6.96
CA GLY A 160 9.85 -17.15 -6.65
C GLY A 160 10.89 -17.24 -7.79
N GLY A 161 10.56 -16.78 -9.00
CA GLY A 161 11.51 -16.86 -10.12
C GLY A 161 10.99 -16.46 -11.49
N THR A 162 9.71 -16.66 -11.81
CA THR A 162 9.14 -16.23 -13.09
C THR A 162 7.95 -15.32 -12.82
N LEU A 163 7.85 -14.22 -13.56
CA LEU A 163 6.71 -13.32 -13.53
C LEU A 163 6.21 -13.03 -14.94
N THR A 164 4.95 -12.63 -15.02
CA THR A 164 4.25 -12.21 -16.22
C THR A 164 3.96 -10.73 -16.11
N VAL A 165 4.26 -10.01 -17.17
CA VAL A 165 3.99 -8.59 -17.32
C VAL A 165 2.98 -8.41 -18.45
N GLU A 166 1.79 -7.97 -18.09
CA GLU A 166 0.72 -7.65 -19.03
C GLU A 166 0.62 -6.13 -19.18
N SER A 167 0.37 -5.67 -20.40
CA SER A 167 0.17 -4.26 -20.70
C SER A 167 -0.89 -4.09 -21.77
N ALA A 168 -1.52 -2.91 -21.81
CA ALA A 168 -2.47 -2.53 -22.85
C ALA A 168 -1.80 -2.29 -24.23
N SER A 169 -0.47 -2.40 -24.34
CA SER A 169 0.26 -2.28 -25.61
C SER A 169 1.43 -3.23 -25.69
N PRO A 170 1.83 -3.63 -26.93
CA PRO A 170 3.02 -4.41 -27.19
C PRO A 170 4.23 -3.89 -26.42
N ILE A 171 4.86 -4.79 -25.65
CA ILE A 171 6.07 -4.46 -24.89
C ILE A 171 7.27 -4.69 -25.81
N ARG A 172 8.09 -3.67 -26.01
CA ARG A 172 9.33 -3.74 -26.79
C ARG A 172 10.50 -4.16 -25.93
N GLN A 173 10.59 -3.61 -24.73
CA GLN A 173 11.72 -3.86 -23.85
C GLN A 173 11.29 -3.75 -22.41
N ILE A 174 11.87 -4.60 -21.56
CA ILE A 174 11.71 -4.54 -20.12
C ILE A 174 13.08 -4.36 -19.48
N THR A 175 13.19 -3.39 -18.59
CA THR A 175 14.40 -3.15 -17.81
C THR A 175 14.06 -3.24 -16.33
N VAL A 176 14.79 -4.05 -15.59
CA VAL A 176 14.60 -4.22 -14.15
C VAL A 176 15.73 -3.49 -13.41
N TYR A 177 15.36 -2.71 -12.41
CA TYR A 177 16.25 -1.92 -11.57
C TYR A 177 16.14 -2.35 -10.11
N ASP A 178 17.25 -2.24 -9.38
CA ASP A 178 17.22 -2.26 -7.91
C ASP A 178 16.77 -0.88 -7.36
N LEU A 179 16.60 -0.79 -6.03
CA LEU A 179 16.19 0.45 -5.37
C LEU A 179 17.24 1.58 -5.46
N SER A 180 18.50 1.25 -5.77
CA SER A 180 19.54 2.26 -6.02
C SER A 180 19.55 2.77 -7.46
N GLY A 181 18.65 2.27 -8.31
CA GLY A 181 18.54 2.63 -9.72
C GLY A 181 19.55 1.91 -10.62
N ARG A 182 20.24 0.86 -10.13
CA ARG A 182 21.14 0.06 -10.96
C ARG A 182 20.33 -0.91 -11.81
N VAL A 183 20.69 -1.02 -13.10
CA VAL A 183 20.08 -1.98 -14.02
C VAL A 183 20.54 -3.39 -13.64
N MET A 184 19.59 -4.24 -13.27
CA MET A 184 19.83 -5.62 -12.89
C MET A 184 19.73 -6.56 -14.10
N MET A 185 18.77 -6.29 -14.98
CA MET A 185 18.59 -7.05 -16.22
C MET A 185 17.77 -6.26 -17.24
N THR A 186 17.91 -6.65 -18.50
CA THR A 186 17.12 -6.13 -19.63
C THR A 186 16.66 -7.30 -20.48
N VAL A 187 15.40 -7.29 -20.88
CA VAL A 187 14.72 -8.35 -21.63
C VAL A 187 14.00 -7.73 -22.82
N ASP A 188 14.09 -8.37 -23.98
CA ASP A 188 13.30 -8.00 -25.14
C ASP A 188 11.85 -8.47 -24.95
N GLY A 189 10.90 -7.56 -25.11
CA GLY A 189 9.47 -7.87 -25.00
C GLY A 189 8.91 -8.50 -26.27
N ASN A 190 9.67 -8.54 -27.37
CA ASN A 190 9.30 -9.06 -28.69
C ASN A 190 8.01 -8.47 -29.28
N GLY A 191 7.56 -7.31 -28.79
CA GLY A 191 6.28 -6.72 -29.17
C GLY A 191 5.07 -7.54 -28.68
N THR A 192 5.21 -8.32 -27.62
CA THR A 192 4.09 -9.08 -27.05
C THR A 192 3.59 -8.47 -25.74
N ALA A 193 2.32 -8.69 -25.45
CA ALA A 193 1.71 -8.45 -24.16
C ALA A 193 0.59 -9.51 -23.99
N PRO A 194 0.67 -10.44 -23.02
CA PRO A 194 1.65 -10.50 -21.94
C PRO A 194 3.07 -10.96 -22.35
N CYS A 195 4.05 -10.62 -21.52
CA CYS A 195 5.46 -11.02 -21.64
C CYS A 195 5.89 -11.76 -20.37
N SER A 196 6.57 -12.91 -20.51
CA SER A 196 7.08 -13.69 -19.37
C SER A 196 8.56 -13.44 -19.16
N ILE A 197 8.95 -13.19 -17.91
CA ILE A 197 10.32 -12.86 -17.51
C ILE A 197 10.80 -13.81 -16.44
N ASN A 198 12.01 -14.35 -16.62
CA ASN A 198 12.71 -15.12 -15.61
C ASN A 198 13.62 -14.20 -14.77
N VAL A 199 13.27 -14.03 -13.50
CA VAL A 199 13.97 -13.25 -12.47
C VAL A 199 14.63 -14.14 -11.41
N THR A 200 14.85 -15.44 -11.70
CA THR A 200 15.40 -16.41 -10.74
C THR A 200 16.82 -16.03 -10.29
N SER A 201 17.59 -15.34 -11.14
CA SER A 201 18.94 -14.86 -10.82
C SER A 201 18.97 -13.65 -9.89
N LEU A 202 17.84 -13.00 -9.65
CA LEU A 202 17.74 -11.87 -8.73
C LEU A 202 17.66 -12.37 -7.29
N HIS A 203 18.39 -11.71 -6.40
CA HIS A 203 18.28 -11.94 -4.95
C HIS A 203 16.88 -11.52 -4.47
N SER A 204 16.46 -12.07 -3.32
CA SER A 204 15.24 -11.62 -2.66
C SER A 204 15.29 -10.12 -2.40
N GLY A 205 14.19 -9.42 -2.65
CA GLY A 205 14.13 -7.97 -2.55
C GLY A 205 13.13 -7.31 -3.50
N ILE A 206 13.15 -5.98 -3.50
CA ILE A 206 12.21 -5.14 -4.26
C ILE A 206 12.90 -4.63 -5.52
N TYR A 207 12.18 -4.69 -6.63
CA TYR A 207 12.68 -4.26 -7.93
C TYR A 207 11.67 -3.36 -8.64
N ILE A 208 12.18 -2.40 -9.38
CA ILE A 208 11.41 -1.53 -10.27
C ILE A 208 11.52 -2.09 -11.68
N LEU A 209 10.39 -2.25 -12.36
CA LEU A 209 10.29 -2.73 -13.72
C LEU A 209 9.87 -1.58 -14.63
N LYS A 210 10.67 -1.27 -15.64
CA LYS A 210 10.34 -0.29 -16.68
C LYS A 210 10.04 -1.05 -17.97
N ALA A 211 8.82 -0.92 -18.48
CA ALA A 211 8.43 -1.46 -19.78
C ALA A 211 8.38 -0.32 -20.81
N LEU A 212 9.18 -0.43 -21.86
CA LEU A 212 9.03 0.36 -23.06
C LEU A 212 7.97 -0.29 -23.95
N THR A 213 6.88 0.41 -24.20
CA THR A 213 5.77 -0.03 -25.05
C THR A 213 5.65 0.88 -26.27
N ASP A 214 4.85 0.47 -27.25
CA ASP A 214 4.55 1.31 -28.43
C ASP A 214 3.86 2.65 -28.08
N ARG A 215 3.19 2.72 -26.91
CA ARG A 215 2.53 3.94 -26.43
C ARG A 215 3.38 4.76 -25.45
N GLY A 216 4.61 4.32 -25.16
CA GLY A 216 5.53 5.01 -24.27
C GLY A 216 6.06 4.12 -23.15
N VAL A 217 6.65 4.76 -22.16
CA VAL A 217 7.25 4.08 -21.01
C VAL A 217 6.23 3.93 -19.91
N GLN A 218 6.09 2.70 -19.40
CA GLN A 218 5.33 2.40 -18.19
C GLN A 218 6.26 1.81 -17.14
N THR A 219 5.95 2.06 -15.87
CA THR A 219 6.72 1.54 -14.74
C THR A 219 5.83 0.74 -13.81
N GLY A 220 6.31 -0.42 -13.38
CA GLY A 220 5.71 -1.21 -12.32
C GLY A 220 6.77 -1.61 -11.30
N ARG A 221 6.36 -2.29 -10.25
CA ARG A 221 7.25 -2.75 -9.17
C ARG A 221 6.87 -4.17 -8.79
N PHE A 222 7.83 -5.00 -8.41
CA PHE A 222 7.56 -6.36 -7.94
C PHE A 222 8.53 -6.77 -6.82
N VAL A 223 8.16 -7.84 -6.12
CA VAL A 223 8.91 -8.42 -5.01
C VAL A 223 9.42 -9.80 -5.43
N LYS A 224 10.74 -10.01 -5.35
CA LYS A 224 11.35 -11.33 -5.47
C LYS A 224 11.38 -11.97 -4.09
N GLY A 225 10.63 -13.05 -3.90
CA GLY A 225 10.69 -13.88 -2.70
C GLY A 225 11.82 -14.92 -2.76
N GLU A 226 12.09 -15.58 -1.64
CA GLU A 226 12.94 -16.77 -1.63
C GLU A 226 12.27 -17.96 -2.34
N LYS A 227 13.08 -18.92 -2.77
CA LYS A 227 12.64 -20.07 -3.57
C LYS A 227 12.41 -21.30 -2.70
#